data_AF-A0AAW7YAC8-F1
#
_entry.id   AF-A0AAW7YAC8-F1
#
_cell.length_a   1.000
_cell.length_b   1.000
_cell.length_c   1.000
_cell.angle_alpha   90.00
_cell.angle_beta   90.00
_cell.angle_gamma   90.00
#
_symmetry.space_group_name_H-M   'P 1'
#
loop_
_entity.id
_entity.type
_entity.pdbx_description
1 polymer ?
#
loop_
_entity_poly.entity_id
_entity_poly.type
_entity_poly.pdbx_seq_one_letter_code
_entity_poly.pdbx_strand_id
1 'polypeptide(L)'
;MNKWLLPIFTGMSLSGCVLQPQLAFNDDTAWKNYGYETALSGMIKNSEDDLRSRDKMKSLQATGYQAYSDGYELGRTEYCTQNAFILGVKNQAYHGICDRLDWTFRQDYISGRTSRAGRSF
;
A
#
# COMPACT_ATOMS: atom_id res chain seq x y z
N MET A 1 51.94 -17.73 28.48
CA MET A 1 51.85 -16.59 27.55
C MET A 1 51.62 -17.22 26.18
N ASN A 2 50.47 -17.17 25.49
CA ASN A 2 49.41 -16.17 25.37
C ASN A 2 48.03 -16.85 25.22
N LYS A 3 46.99 -16.28 25.87
CA LYS A 3 45.58 -16.61 25.63
C LYS A 3 45.10 -15.75 24.45
N TRP A 4 44.79 -16.37 23.31
CA TRP A 4 44.20 -15.68 22.17
C TRP A 4 42.67 -15.79 22.30
N LEU A 5 42.05 -14.70 22.77
CA LEU A 5 40.59 -14.58 22.85
C LEU A 5 40.08 -14.18 21.46
N LEU A 6 39.45 -15.12 20.75
CA LEU A 6 38.67 -14.83 19.55
C LEU A 6 37.39 -14.09 19.95
N PRO A 7 37.10 -12.90 19.38
CA PRO A 7 35.85 -12.21 19.65
C PRO A 7 34.71 -12.92 18.93
N ILE A 8 33.73 -13.37 19.72
CA ILE A 8 32.45 -13.90 19.26
C ILE A 8 31.68 -12.74 18.64
N PHE A 9 31.62 -12.69 17.30
CA PHE A 9 30.78 -11.76 16.57
C PHE A 9 29.33 -12.28 16.62
N THR A 10 28.62 -11.95 17.70
CA THR A 10 27.21 -12.31 17.88
C THR A 10 26.37 -11.60 16.82
N GLY A 11 25.92 -12.35 15.81
CA GLY A 11 25.03 -11.88 14.77
C GLY A 11 23.69 -11.44 15.35
N MET A 12 23.44 -10.13 15.31
CA MET A 12 22.18 -9.52 15.73
C MET A 12 21.18 -9.64 14.56
N SER A 13 20.41 -10.73 14.55
CA SER A 13 19.38 -10.95 13.53
C SER A 13 18.17 -10.04 13.82
N LEU A 14 18.00 -9.00 13.02
CA LEU A 14 16.80 -8.15 13.00
C LEU A 14 15.66 -8.91 12.30
N SER A 15 14.94 -9.77 13.01
CA SER A 15 13.65 -10.27 12.53
C SER A 15 12.56 -9.22 12.76
N GLY A 16 12.32 -8.37 11.76
CA GLY A 16 11.18 -7.46 11.75
C GLY A 16 9.92 -8.19 11.29
N CYS A 17 9.07 -8.60 12.22
CA CYS A 17 7.70 -8.96 11.88
C CYS A 17 6.95 -7.68 11.49
N VAL A 18 6.60 -7.53 10.22
CA VAL A 18 5.68 -6.47 9.78
C VAL A 18 4.29 -6.80 10.34
N LEU A 19 3.91 -6.15 11.43
CA LEU A 19 2.60 -6.32 12.05
C LEU A 19 1.57 -5.59 11.17
N GLN A 20 0.75 -6.33 10.44
CA GLN A 20 -0.36 -5.73 9.69
C GLN A 20 -1.41 -5.20 10.70
N PRO A 21 -1.91 -3.96 10.52
CA PRO A 21 -2.85 -3.37 11.46
C PRO A 21 -4.17 -4.16 11.45
N GLN A 22 -4.69 -4.39 12.65
CA GLN A 22 -6.02 -4.95 12.82
C GLN A 22 -7.09 -3.92 12.49
N LEU A 23 -8.17 -4.36 11.85
CA LEU A 23 -9.30 -3.55 11.44
C LEU A 23 -10.45 -3.77 12.43
N ALA A 24 -11.04 -2.68 12.93
CA ALA A 24 -12.14 -2.71 13.88
C ALA A 24 -13.25 -1.76 13.43
N PHE A 25 -13.75 -1.98 12.21
CA PHE A 25 -14.86 -1.22 11.64
C PHE A 25 -16.18 -1.86 12.05
N ASN A 26 -17.16 -1.04 12.39
CA ASN A 26 -18.47 -1.47 12.87
C ASN A 26 -19.60 -1.23 11.86
N ASP A 27 -19.33 -0.54 10.76
CA ASP A 27 -20.31 -0.21 9.73
C ASP A 27 -19.71 -0.13 8.32
N ASP A 28 -20.60 -0.09 7.32
CA ASP A 28 -20.25 -0.03 5.91
C ASP A 28 -19.59 1.29 5.49
N THR A 29 -19.88 2.39 6.20
CA THR A 29 -19.29 3.70 5.89
C THR A 29 -17.80 3.68 6.20
N ALA A 30 -17.40 3.10 7.34
CA ALA A 30 -16.01 2.90 7.70
C ALA A 30 -15.29 1.97 6.70
N TRP A 31 -15.92 0.89 6.27
CA TRP A 31 -15.39 0.01 5.21
C TRP A 31 -15.18 0.75 3.89
N LYS A 32 -16.17 1.53 3.45
CA LYS A 32 -16.09 2.33 2.24
C LYS A 32 -14.97 3.36 2.30
N ASN A 33 -14.88 4.11 3.40
CA ASN A 33 -13.81 5.09 3.60
C ASN A 33 -12.43 4.41 3.60
N TYR A 34 -12.31 3.25 4.25
CA TYR A 34 -11.05 2.50 4.24
C TYR A 34 -10.66 2.05 2.83
N GLY A 35 -11.61 1.56 2.02
CA GLY A 35 -11.37 1.22 0.63
C GLY A 35 -10.90 2.42 -0.19
N TYR A 36 -11.57 3.56 -0.02
CA TYR A 36 -11.22 4.81 -0.68
C TYR A 36 -9.80 5.28 -0.35
N GLU A 37 -9.46 5.36 0.93
CA GLU A 37 -8.11 5.73 1.39
C GLU A 37 -7.04 4.73 0.95
N THR A 38 -7.38 3.43 0.94
CA THR A 38 -6.47 2.38 0.41
C THR A 38 -6.11 2.68 -1.04
N ALA A 39 -7.08 3.02 -1.89
CA ALA A 39 -6.83 3.36 -3.28
C ALA A 39 -6.04 4.67 -3.44
N LEU A 40 -6.37 5.71 -2.66
CA LEU A 40 -5.64 6.98 -2.69
C LEU A 40 -4.19 6.86 -2.22
N SER A 41 -3.87 5.88 -1.38
CA SER A 41 -2.50 5.55 -0.99
C SER A 41 -1.69 4.85 -2.11
N GLY A 42 -2.31 4.57 -3.27
CA GLY A 42 -1.67 3.89 -4.40
C GLY A 42 -1.57 2.37 -4.26
N MET A 43 -2.27 1.79 -3.28
CA MET A 43 -2.26 0.37 -2.97
C MET A 43 -3.23 -0.43 -3.85
N ILE A 44 -2.89 -1.69 -4.10
CA ILE A 44 -3.80 -2.62 -4.77
C ILE A 44 -4.94 -3.04 -3.82
N LYS A 45 -6.08 -3.41 -4.41
CA LYS A 45 -7.27 -3.85 -3.69
C LYS A 45 -6.95 -5.07 -2.84
N ASN A 46 -7.34 -5.03 -1.57
CA ASN A 46 -7.29 -6.19 -0.69
C ASN A 46 -8.38 -7.19 -1.08
N SER A 47 -8.06 -8.47 -0.99
CA SER A 47 -9.05 -9.53 -1.12
C SER A 47 -9.98 -9.54 0.09
N GLU A 48 -11.17 -10.10 -0.07
CA GLU A 48 -12.11 -10.27 1.03
C GLU A 48 -11.50 -11.12 2.16
N ASP A 49 -10.78 -12.20 1.82
CA ASP A 49 -10.13 -13.07 2.81
C ASP A 49 -9.03 -12.34 3.61
N ASP A 50 -8.23 -11.49 2.96
CA ASP A 50 -7.22 -10.68 3.63
C ASP A 50 -7.85 -9.69 4.62
N LEU A 51 -8.94 -9.01 4.22
CA LEU A 51 -9.67 -8.12 5.11
C LEU A 51 -10.35 -8.88 6.26
N ARG A 52 -10.96 -10.04 5.97
CA ARG A 52 -11.62 -10.88 6.96
C ARG A 52 -10.64 -11.38 8.02
N SER A 53 -9.40 -11.69 7.62
CA SER A 53 -8.34 -12.12 8.56
C SER A 53 -7.94 -11.03 9.55
N ARG A 54 -8.17 -9.76 9.20
CA ARG A 54 -7.81 -8.58 9.99
C ARG A 54 -9.00 -7.93 10.69
N ASP A 55 -10.24 -8.29 10.34
CA ASP A 55 -11.47 -7.76 10.89
C ASP A 55 -11.79 -8.35 12.28
N LYS A 56 -11.44 -7.61 13.33
CA LYS A 56 -11.73 -7.98 14.72
C LYS A 56 -13.21 -7.96 15.06
N MET A 57 -13.98 -7.10 14.41
CA MET A 57 -15.40 -6.91 14.71
C MET A 57 -16.29 -7.92 13.97
N LYS A 58 -15.73 -8.65 13.01
CA LYS A 58 -16.45 -9.60 12.13
C LYS A 58 -17.61 -8.92 11.39
N SER A 59 -17.53 -7.61 11.18
CA SER A 59 -18.54 -6.79 10.52
C SER A 59 -18.52 -6.93 8.99
N LEU A 60 -17.43 -7.46 8.42
CA LEU A 60 -17.29 -7.68 6.98
C LEU A 60 -18.32 -8.68 6.41
N GLN A 61 -18.98 -9.50 7.25
CA GLN A 61 -19.85 -10.60 6.83
C GLN A 61 -21.20 -10.20 6.20
N ALA A 62 -21.68 -8.98 6.41
CA ALA A 62 -22.97 -8.53 5.87
C ALA A 62 -22.78 -7.93 4.47
N THR A 63 -22.32 -6.68 4.42
CA THR A 63 -22.17 -5.85 3.22
C THR A 63 -20.84 -5.11 3.18
N GLY A 64 -20.00 -5.28 4.21
CA GLY A 64 -18.76 -4.53 4.40
C GLY A 64 -17.76 -4.70 3.26
N TYR A 65 -17.63 -5.89 2.67
CA TYR A 65 -16.72 -6.06 1.52
C TYR A 65 -17.18 -5.31 0.28
N GLN A 66 -18.50 -5.30 0.00
CA GLN A 66 -19.04 -4.52 -1.10
C GLN A 66 -18.82 -3.02 -0.85
N ALA A 67 -19.07 -2.54 0.36
CA ALA A 67 -18.83 -1.14 0.73
C ALA A 67 -17.36 -0.75 0.57
N TYR A 68 -16.44 -1.59 1.06
CA TYR A 68 -15.00 -1.45 0.82
C TYR A 68 -14.67 -1.41 -0.68
N SER A 69 -15.22 -2.35 -1.44
CA SER A 69 -15.02 -2.46 -2.88
C SER A 69 -15.44 -1.18 -3.59
N ASP A 70 -16.63 -0.66 -3.29
CA ASP A 70 -17.16 0.56 -3.90
C ASP A 70 -16.31 1.79 -3.56
N GLY A 71 -15.89 1.91 -2.30
CA GLY A 71 -14.96 2.95 -1.87
C GLY A 71 -13.63 2.87 -2.60
N TYR A 72 -13.07 1.66 -2.74
CA TYR A 72 -11.83 1.42 -3.46
C TYR A 72 -11.92 1.82 -4.93
N GLU A 73 -13.01 1.46 -5.62
CA GLU A 73 -13.19 1.82 -7.03
C GLU A 73 -13.32 3.33 -7.25
N LEU A 74 -14.00 4.01 -6.33
CA LEU A 74 -14.07 5.47 -6.32
C LEU A 74 -12.67 6.10 -6.16
N GLY A 75 -11.93 5.68 -5.13
CA GLY A 75 -10.60 6.21 -4.86
C GLY A 75 -9.59 5.83 -5.96
N ARG A 76 -9.75 4.66 -6.60
CA ARG A 76 -8.91 4.24 -7.74
C ARG A 76 -9.14 5.15 -8.94
N THR A 77 -10.40 5.46 -9.23
CA THR A 77 -10.75 6.38 -10.32
C THR A 77 -10.06 7.72 -10.10
N GLU A 78 -10.16 8.27 -8.89
CA GLU A 78 -9.49 9.53 -8.53
C GLU A 78 -7.97 9.42 -8.61
N TYR A 79 -7.37 8.41 -7.98
CA TYR A 79 -5.93 8.22 -7.96
C TYR A 79 -5.37 8.13 -9.39
N CYS A 80 -6.04 7.41 -10.28
CA CYS A 80 -5.60 7.20 -11.66
C CYS A 80 -5.85 8.41 -12.58
N THR A 81 -6.51 9.47 -12.11
CA THR A 81 -6.56 10.75 -12.83
C THR A 81 -5.33 11.64 -12.56
N GLN A 82 -4.51 11.28 -11.55
CA GLN A 82 -3.29 12.02 -11.25
C GLN A 82 -2.24 11.85 -12.34
N ASN A 83 -1.35 12.83 -12.45
CA ASN A 83 -0.23 12.77 -13.37
C ASN A 83 0.83 11.76 -12.86
N ALA A 84 0.89 10.59 -13.49
CA ALA A 84 1.80 9.51 -13.12
C ALA A 84 3.27 9.92 -13.12
N PHE A 85 3.70 10.74 -14.08
CA PHE A 85 5.07 11.27 -14.11
C PHE A 85 5.37 12.11 -12.87
N ILE A 86 4.46 12.99 -12.45
CA ILE A 86 4.63 13.80 -11.24
C ILE A 86 4.62 12.93 -9.97
N LEU A 87 3.76 11.91 -9.91
CA LEU A 87 3.81 10.92 -8.82
C LEU A 87 5.19 10.26 -8.71
N GLY A 88 5.77 9.89 -9.86
CA GLY A 88 7.11 9.34 -9.95
C GLY A 88 8.19 10.31 -9.50
N VAL A 89 8.16 11.57 -9.96
CA VAL A 89 9.09 12.63 -9.54
C VAL A 89 9.07 12.82 -8.02
N LYS A 90 7.88 12.78 -7.41
CA LYS A 90 7.68 12.92 -5.96
C LYS A 90 7.96 11.62 -5.18
N ASN A 91 8.28 10.53 -5.87
CA ASN A 91 8.44 9.19 -5.29
C ASN A 91 7.23 8.77 -4.42
N GLN A 92 6.03 9.15 -4.84
CA GLN A 92 4.79 8.72 -4.20
C GLN A 92 4.52 7.24 -4.50
N ALA A 93 3.81 6.56 -3.60
CA ALA A 93 3.54 5.14 -3.71
C ALA A 93 2.69 4.83 -4.94
N TYR A 94 3.10 3.82 -5.71
CA TYR A 94 2.36 3.28 -6.85
C TYR A 94 2.59 1.76 -6.93
N HIS A 95 1.56 0.98 -6.60
CA HIS A 95 1.64 -0.47 -6.57
C HIS A 95 0.98 -1.14 -7.79
N GLY A 96 0.84 -0.41 -8.91
CA GLY A 96 0.18 -0.92 -10.13
C GLY A 96 -1.35 -0.80 -10.11
N ILE A 97 -1.89 0.02 -9.21
CA ILE A 97 -3.35 0.25 -9.06
C ILE A 97 -4.04 0.63 -10.38
N CYS A 98 -3.34 1.31 -11.29
CA CYS A 98 -3.88 1.76 -12.58
C CYS A 98 -3.56 0.86 -13.78
N ASP A 99 -2.74 -0.20 -13.62
CA ASP A 99 -2.18 -0.96 -14.76
C ASP A 99 -3.26 -1.56 -15.69
N ARG A 100 -4.42 -1.91 -15.14
CA ARG A 100 -5.54 -2.49 -15.89
C ARG A 100 -6.47 -1.45 -16.52
N LEU A 101 -6.41 -0.20 -16.05
CA LEU A 101 -7.21 0.91 -16.58
C LEU A 101 -6.44 1.64 -17.69
N ASP A 102 -5.15 1.84 -17.45
CA ASP A 102 -4.23 2.47 -18.38
C ASP A 102 -2.84 1.86 -18.22
N TRP A 103 -2.41 1.15 -19.25
CA TRP A 103 -1.11 0.48 -19.29
C TRP A 103 0.07 1.47 -19.37
N THR A 104 -0.17 2.72 -19.81
CA THR A 104 0.86 3.75 -19.94
C THR A 104 1.22 4.40 -18.61
N PHE A 105 0.29 4.41 -17.64
CA PHE A 105 0.46 5.02 -16.32
C PHE A 105 1.75 4.54 -15.63
N ARG A 106 2.04 3.23 -15.71
CA ARG A 106 3.27 2.66 -15.14
C ARG A 106 4.53 3.18 -15.81
N GLN A 107 4.52 3.31 -17.14
CA GLN A 107 5.66 3.81 -17.90
C GLN A 107 5.94 5.27 -17.54
N ASP A 108 4.89 6.08 -17.46
CA ASP A 108 4.99 7.49 -17.07
C ASP A 108 5.49 7.66 -15.63
N TYR A 109 5.00 6.84 -14.70
CA TYR A 109 5.50 6.79 -13.33
C TYR A 109 7.01 6.48 -13.26
N ILE A 110 7.46 5.44 -14.00
CA ILE A 110 8.87 5.06 -14.06
C ILE A 110 9.72 6.17 -14.68
N SER A 111 9.23 6.80 -15.76
CA SER A 111 9.86 7.97 -16.38
C SER A 111 10.04 9.10 -15.37
N GLY A 112 9.00 9.40 -14.59
CA GLY A 112 9.05 10.39 -13.50
C GLY A 112 10.13 10.09 -12.47
N ARG A 113 10.19 8.85 -11.95
CA ARG A 113 11.18 8.44 -10.94
C ARG A 113 12.61 8.52 -11.43
N THR A 114 12.83 8.23 -12.70
CA THR A 114 14.17 8.20 -13.32
C THR A 114 14.60 9.57 -13.84
N SER A 115 13.67 10.52 -13.92
CA SER A 115 13.93 11.88 -14.38
C SER A 115 14.88 12.65 -13.45
N ARG A 116 15.43 13.76 -13.97
CA ARG A 116 16.17 14.77 -13.18
C ARG A 116 15.25 15.86 -12.63
N ALA A 117 13.97 15.85 -12.99
CA ALA A 117 13.00 16.80 -12.47
C ALA A 117 12.86 16.61 -10.96
N GLY A 118 12.80 17.71 -10.20
CA GLY A 118 12.63 17.67 -8.74
C GLY A 118 13.88 17.31 -7.92
N ARG A 119 15.02 16.96 -8.54
CA ARG A 119 16.30 16.86 -7.81
C ARG A 119 16.86 18.25 -7.58
N SER A 120 16.85 18.72 -6.32
CA SER A 120 17.68 19.85 -5.91
C SER A 120 19.15 19.44 -6.02
N PHE A 121 19.96 20.30 -6.64
CA PHE A 121 21.40 20.12 -6.86
C PHE A 121 22.18 20.04 -5.56
#